data_AF-A0A9W7ZVI2-F1
#
_entry.id   AF-A0A9W7ZVI2-F1
#
_cell.length_a   1.000
_cell.length_b   1.000
_cell.length_c   1.000
_cell.angle_alpha   90.00
_cell.angle_beta   90.00
_cell.angle_gamma   90.00
#
_symmetry.space_group_name_H-M   'P 1'
#
loop_
_entity.id
_entity.type
_entity.pdbx_description
1 polymer ?
#
loop_
_entity_poly.entity_id
_entity_poly.type
_entity_poly.pdbx_seq_one_letter_code
_entity_poly.pdbx_strand_id
1 'polypeptide(L)'
;MFGIPVASKSSKRKEPEVVVFDDSVLKKAIPSTSKMRNSGFMASKISKINKKKKVTKKTEEELKQEEDDKDRDRELELLLNSSKIIESVSASQLTGKERHKYNQEQLTKLGLKSAKQEHAPRNIRYEKRKYKEGLVSKAIQEANRGLLTDNVKMEIKNNLLGTKKPKQKRELRGLKASIGRYRSGAITLTQSEIDRVNKSNAPSRTFNFKPNKRRRK
;
A
#
# COMPACT_ATOMS: atom_id res chain seq x y z
N MET A 1 -33.26 83.12 -16.99
CA MET A 1 -32.63 83.78 -15.83
C MET A 1 -31.58 82.86 -15.26
N PHE A 2 -30.40 83.43 -14.95
CA PHE A 2 -29.21 82.74 -14.47
C PHE A 2 -29.39 82.13 -13.07
N GLY A 3 -28.68 81.03 -12.80
CA GLY A 3 -28.52 80.49 -11.46
C GLY A 3 -27.60 79.27 -11.42
N ILE A 4 -26.29 79.51 -11.27
CA ILE A 4 -25.28 78.48 -10.98
C ILE A 4 -25.27 78.24 -9.46
N PRO A 5 -25.25 76.99 -8.98
CA PRO A 5 -24.64 76.68 -7.70
C PRO A 5 -23.25 76.04 -7.88
N VAL A 6 -22.25 76.75 -7.38
CA VAL A 6 -20.83 76.38 -7.28
C VAL A 6 -20.65 75.36 -6.15
N ALA A 7 -19.84 74.33 -6.43
CA ALA A 7 -19.49 73.26 -5.51
C ALA A 7 -18.64 73.73 -4.31
N SER A 8 -19.04 73.35 -3.09
CA SER A 8 -18.17 73.39 -1.91
C SER A 8 -17.61 71.99 -1.62
N LYS A 9 -16.33 71.80 -1.93
CA LYS A 9 -15.53 70.60 -1.66
C LYS A 9 -15.27 70.46 -0.16
N SER A 10 -15.66 69.34 0.45
CA SER A 10 -15.08 68.87 1.71
C SER A 10 -14.17 67.68 1.41
N SER A 11 -12.85 67.93 1.33
CA SER A 11 -11.82 66.92 1.13
C SER A 11 -11.68 66.05 2.38
N LYS A 12 -12.38 64.91 2.41
CA LYS A 12 -12.08 63.83 3.37
C LYS A 12 -10.71 63.26 2.99
N ARG A 13 -9.73 63.43 3.89
CA ARG A 13 -8.40 62.82 3.75
C ARG A 13 -8.60 61.31 3.65
N LYS A 14 -8.14 60.70 2.55
CA LYS A 14 -8.20 59.24 2.37
C LYS A 14 -7.10 58.62 3.21
N GLU A 15 -7.48 57.80 4.18
CA GLU A 15 -6.53 56.94 4.90
C GLU A 15 -5.93 55.92 3.91
N PRO A 16 -4.68 55.46 4.12
CA PRO A 16 -4.04 54.52 3.22
C PRO A 16 -4.75 53.15 3.28
N GLU A 17 -5.19 52.67 2.12
CA GLU A 17 -5.73 51.32 1.95
C GLU A 17 -4.56 50.32 1.96
N VAL A 18 -4.41 49.60 3.07
CA VAL A 18 -3.40 48.54 3.19
C VAL A 18 -4.01 47.21 2.74
N VAL A 19 -3.70 46.81 1.52
CA VAL A 19 -4.02 45.48 1.00
C VAL A 19 -2.98 44.49 1.50
N VAL A 20 -3.34 43.67 2.49
CA VAL A 20 -2.51 42.56 2.96
C VAL A 20 -2.85 41.34 2.10
N PHE A 21 -1.90 40.89 1.29
CA PHE A 21 -2.04 39.65 0.54
C PHE A 21 -1.67 38.47 1.43
N ASP A 22 -2.59 37.51 1.58
CA ASP A 22 -2.34 36.28 2.32
C ASP A 22 -1.47 35.30 1.49
N ASP A 23 -0.18 35.25 1.82
CA ASP A 23 0.80 34.33 1.20
C ASP A 23 0.52 32.84 1.49
N SER A 24 -0.43 32.54 2.38
CA SER A 24 -0.82 31.18 2.73
C SER A 24 -1.52 30.43 1.57
N VAL A 25 -2.15 31.17 0.65
CA VAL A 25 -2.81 30.60 -0.55
C VAL A 25 -1.80 30.24 -1.64
N LEU A 26 -0.63 30.88 -1.66
CA LEU A 26 0.45 30.64 -2.62
C LEU A 26 1.26 29.36 -2.33
N LYS A 27 1.00 28.67 -1.20
CA LYS A 27 1.58 27.35 -0.90
C LYS A 27 0.91 26.20 -1.66
N LYS A 28 0.01 26.48 -2.61
CA LYS A 28 -0.36 25.49 -3.63
C LYS A 28 0.84 25.34 -4.57
N ALA A 29 1.53 24.21 -4.41
CA ALA A 29 2.64 23.74 -5.21
C ALA A 29 2.66 24.36 -6.60
N ILE A 30 3.78 25.00 -6.96
CA ILE A 30 4.14 25.39 -8.33
C ILE A 30 3.60 24.27 -9.22
N PRO A 31 2.62 24.52 -10.12
CA PRO A 31 2.12 23.45 -10.96
C PRO A 31 3.35 22.96 -11.70
N SER A 32 3.77 21.72 -11.41
CA SER A 32 4.84 21.06 -12.14
C SER A 32 4.38 21.08 -13.59
N THR A 33 4.80 22.10 -14.32
CA THR A 33 4.42 22.28 -15.70
C THR A 33 5.08 21.10 -16.37
N SER A 34 4.27 20.14 -16.82
CA SER A 34 4.75 19.00 -17.58
C SER A 34 5.74 19.53 -18.63
N LYS A 35 6.84 18.82 -18.90
CA LYS A 35 7.89 19.28 -19.84
C LYS A 35 7.30 19.86 -21.14
N MET A 36 6.18 19.31 -21.60
CA MET A 36 5.40 19.77 -22.75
C MET A 36 4.76 21.16 -22.60
N ARG A 37 4.27 21.54 -21.40
CA ARG A 37 3.72 22.89 -21.14
C ARG A 37 4.82 23.94 -21.10
N ASN A 38 5.96 23.64 -20.46
CA ASN A 38 7.07 24.59 -20.36
C ASN A 38 7.72 24.84 -21.74
N SER A 39 7.92 23.78 -22.53
CA SER A 39 8.45 23.92 -23.89
C SER A 39 7.48 24.61 -24.85
N GLY A 40 6.16 24.42 -24.67
CA GLY A 40 5.14 25.13 -25.45
C GLY A 40 5.07 26.63 -25.13
N PHE A 41 5.24 27.00 -23.86
CA PHE A 41 5.22 28.38 -23.39
C PHE A 41 6.48 29.17 -23.82
N MET A 42 7.65 28.54 -23.83
CA MET A 42 8.92 29.15 -24.27
C MET A 42 9.13 29.13 -25.80
N ALA A 43 8.24 28.51 -26.57
CA ALA A 43 8.38 28.46 -28.02
C ALA A 43 7.99 29.82 -28.64
N SER A 44 8.89 30.40 -29.44
CA SER A 44 8.70 31.67 -30.15
C SER A 44 7.55 31.69 -31.18
N LYS A 45 6.90 30.55 -31.43
CA LYS A 45 5.77 30.41 -32.36
C LYS A 45 4.50 29.99 -31.61
N ILE A 46 3.72 30.99 -31.18
CA ILE A 46 2.45 30.85 -30.42
C ILE A 46 1.40 29.99 -31.16
N SER A 47 1.47 29.93 -32.49
CA SER A 47 0.59 29.09 -33.33
C SER A 47 0.71 27.58 -33.10
N LYS A 48 1.71 27.13 -32.33
CA LYS A 48 1.88 25.71 -31.96
C LYS A 48 1.17 25.34 -30.65
N ILE A 49 0.74 26.31 -29.84
CA ILE A 49 0.14 26.06 -28.52
C ILE A 49 -1.29 25.51 -28.65
N ASN A 50 -2.03 25.92 -29.69
CA ASN A 50 -3.41 25.49 -29.95
C ASN A 50 -3.54 24.37 -30.98
N LYS A 51 -2.45 23.75 -31.44
CA LYS A 51 -2.54 22.62 -32.37
C LYS A 51 -3.01 21.38 -31.61
N LYS A 52 -4.27 20.98 -31.83
CA LYS A 52 -4.79 19.67 -31.42
C LYS A 52 -3.81 18.60 -31.89
N LYS A 53 -3.41 17.69 -30.99
CA LYS A 53 -2.50 16.58 -31.31
C LYS A 53 -3.09 15.83 -32.50
N LYS A 54 -2.37 15.77 -33.62
CA LYS A 54 -2.75 14.92 -34.75
C LYS A 54 -2.64 13.48 -34.24
N VAL A 55 -3.73 12.73 -34.32
CA VAL A 55 -3.72 11.29 -34.09
C VAL A 55 -2.77 10.71 -35.14
N THR A 56 -1.61 10.22 -34.70
CA THR A 56 -0.68 9.49 -35.57
C THR A 56 -1.40 8.23 -36.02
N LYS A 57 -1.43 7.98 -37.34
CA LYS A 57 -1.92 6.71 -37.87
C LYS A 57 -0.99 5.62 -37.33
N LYS A 58 -1.59 4.56 -36.76
CA LYS A 58 -0.85 3.42 -36.21
C LYS A 58 0.02 2.79 -37.30
N THR A 59 1.21 2.36 -36.93
CA THR A 59 2.13 1.66 -37.84
C THR A 59 1.54 0.30 -38.23
N GLU A 60 1.86 -0.25 -39.42
CA GLU A 60 1.32 -1.56 -39.85
C GLU A 60 1.61 -2.70 -38.85
N GLU A 61 2.73 -2.62 -38.14
CA GLU A 61 3.08 -3.55 -37.06
C GLU A 61 2.18 -3.38 -35.82
N GLU A 62 1.80 -2.15 -35.48
CA GLU A 62 0.86 -1.87 -34.39
C GLU A 62 -0.56 -2.34 -34.73
N LEU A 63 -0.95 -2.27 -36.02
CA LEU A 63 -2.23 -2.79 -36.49
C LEU A 63 -2.28 -4.32 -36.40
N LYS A 64 -1.21 -5.02 -36.76
CA LYS A 64 -1.11 -6.47 -36.61
C LYS A 64 -1.14 -6.90 -35.14
N GLN A 65 -0.42 -6.20 -34.27
CA GLN A 65 -0.47 -6.47 -32.82
C GLN A 65 -1.88 -6.27 -32.24
N GLU A 66 -2.60 -5.24 -32.68
CA GLU A 66 -3.98 -5.01 -32.26
C GLU A 66 -4.96 -6.06 -32.78
N GLU A 67 -4.71 -6.68 -33.93
CA GLU A 67 -5.50 -7.81 -34.42
C GLU A 67 -5.20 -9.07 -33.60
N ASP A 68 -3.92 -9.37 -33.37
CA ASP A 68 -3.50 -10.49 -32.52
C ASP A 68 -4.07 -10.38 -31.10
N ASP A 69 -4.05 -9.18 -30.51
CA ASP A 69 -4.59 -8.95 -29.17
C ASP A 69 -6.12 -9.09 -29.14
N LYS A 70 -6.82 -8.63 -30.17
CA LYS A 70 -8.27 -8.86 -30.30
C LYS A 70 -8.60 -10.33 -30.44
N ASP A 71 -7.81 -11.09 -31.19
CA ASP A 71 -8.05 -12.52 -31.36
C ASP A 71 -7.74 -13.30 -30.07
N ARG A 72 -6.70 -12.91 -29.33
CA ARG A 72 -6.45 -13.44 -27.97
C ARG A 72 -7.57 -13.10 -27.00
N ASP A 73 -8.10 -11.88 -27.05
CA ASP A 73 -9.22 -11.46 -26.21
C ASP A 73 -10.49 -12.26 -26.55
N ARG A 74 -10.77 -12.50 -27.84
CA ARG A 74 -11.88 -13.36 -28.28
C ARG A 74 -11.71 -14.80 -27.80
N GLU A 75 -10.51 -15.36 -27.93
CA GLU A 75 -10.21 -16.71 -27.45
C GLU A 75 -10.41 -16.80 -25.92
N LEU A 76 -9.94 -15.79 -25.19
CA LEU A 76 -10.13 -15.68 -23.75
C LEU A 76 -11.62 -15.60 -23.37
N GLU A 77 -12.42 -14.81 -24.09
CA GLU A 77 -13.88 -14.73 -23.88
C GLU A 77 -14.56 -16.08 -24.11
N LEU A 78 -14.19 -16.78 -25.18
CA LEU A 78 -14.71 -18.12 -25.48
C LEU A 78 -14.35 -19.12 -24.38
N LEU A 79 -13.12 -19.09 -23.87
CA LEU A 79 -12.68 -19.94 -22.75
C LEU A 79 -13.42 -19.62 -21.45
N LEU A 80 -13.62 -18.33 -21.13
CA LEU A 80 -14.38 -17.93 -19.95
C LEU A 80 -15.84 -18.37 -20.06
N ASN A 81 -16.44 -18.25 -21.25
CA ASN A 81 -17.81 -18.68 -21.48
C ASN A 81 -17.96 -20.20 -21.41
N SER A 82 -17.04 -20.97 -22.00
CA SER A 82 -17.06 -22.44 -21.90
C SER A 82 -16.85 -22.91 -20.46
N SER A 83 -15.94 -22.28 -19.71
CA SER A 83 -15.74 -22.56 -18.28
C SER A 83 -17.01 -22.29 -17.47
N LYS A 84 -17.70 -21.17 -17.71
CA LYS A 84 -19.00 -20.88 -17.06
C LYS A 84 -20.06 -21.92 -17.43
N ILE A 85 -20.10 -22.39 -18.68
CA ILE A 85 -21.04 -23.43 -19.12
C ILE A 85 -20.75 -24.73 -18.38
N ILE A 86 -19.50 -25.20 -18.37
CA ILE A 86 -19.09 -26.42 -17.65
C ILE A 86 -19.45 -26.30 -16.17
N GLU A 87 -19.17 -25.14 -15.57
CA GLU A 87 -19.49 -24.86 -14.18
C GLU A 87 -21.01 -24.87 -13.93
N SER A 88 -21.81 -24.28 -14.82
CA SER A 88 -23.28 -24.26 -14.73
C SER A 88 -23.91 -25.65 -14.89
N VAL A 89 -23.41 -26.46 -15.83
CA VAL A 89 -23.83 -27.84 -16.05
C VAL A 89 -23.50 -28.67 -14.81
N SER A 90 -22.26 -28.57 -14.32
CA SER A 90 -21.84 -29.23 -13.08
C SER A 90 -22.74 -28.83 -11.92
N ALA A 91 -23.00 -27.52 -11.75
CA ALA A 91 -23.85 -27.00 -10.70
C ALA A 91 -25.32 -27.43 -10.82
N SER A 92 -25.83 -27.63 -12.04
CA SER A 92 -27.20 -28.10 -12.30
C SER A 92 -27.41 -29.55 -11.90
N GLN A 93 -26.35 -30.37 -11.98
CA GLN A 93 -26.37 -31.77 -11.57
C GLN A 93 -26.22 -31.95 -10.05
N LEU A 94 -25.65 -30.95 -9.35
CA LEU A 94 -25.54 -30.99 -7.90
C LEU A 94 -26.91 -30.85 -7.23
N THR A 95 -27.23 -31.75 -6.31
CA THR A 95 -28.48 -31.71 -5.55
C THR A 95 -28.24 -31.66 -4.04
N GLY A 96 -29.24 -31.21 -3.28
CA GLY A 96 -29.24 -31.20 -1.82
C GLY A 96 -28.02 -30.54 -1.18
N LYS A 97 -27.32 -31.29 -0.32
CA LYS A 97 -26.18 -30.80 0.49
C LYS A 97 -24.99 -30.36 -0.38
N GLU A 98 -24.74 -31.03 -1.49
CA GLU A 98 -23.61 -30.74 -2.36
C GLU A 98 -23.80 -29.40 -3.08
N ARG A 99 -25.03 -29.12 -3.55
CA ARG A 99 -25.40 -27.82 -4.12
C ARG A 99 -25.22 -26.68 -3.11
N HIS A 100 -25.62 -26.89 -1.85
CA HIS A 100 -25.42 -25.89 -0.80
C HIS A 100 -23.94 -25.61 -0.54
N LYS A 101 -23.11 -26.65 -0.44
CA LYS A 101 -21.66 -26.52 -0.25
C LYS A 101 -21.02 -25.78 -1.41
N TYR A 102 -21.36 -26.16 -2.64
CA TYR A 102 -20.87 -25.51 -3.85
C TYR A 102 -21.23 -24.02 -3.89
N ASN A 103 -22.49 -23.66 -3.63
CA ASN A 103 -22.92 -22.27 -3.58
C ASN A 103 -22.19 -21.48 -2.50
N GLN A 104 -21.96 -22.08 -1.32
CA GLN A 104 -21.20 -21.46 -0.25
C GLN A 104 -19.74 -21.23 -0.67
N GLU A 105 -19.10 -22.20 -1.34
CA GLU A 105 -17.75 -22.05 -1.88
C GLU A 105 -17.69 -20.91 -2.91
N GLN A 106 -18.66 -20.83 -3.83
CA GLN A 106 -18.75 -19.74 -4.81
C GLN A 106 -18.90 -18.38 -4.14
N LEU A 107 -19.77 -18.27 -3.14
CA LEU A 107 -19.88 -17.03 -2.36
C LEU A 107 -18.55 -16.66 -1.69
N THR A 108 -17.81 -17.64 -1.17
CA THR A 108 -16.48 -17.35 -0.59
C THR A 108 -15.46 -16.91 -1.62
N LYS A 109 -15.47 -17.48 -2.83
CA LYS A 109 -14.63 -17.04 -3.96
C LYS A 109 -14.96 -15.61 -4.37
N LEU A 110 -16.24 -15.23 -4.36
CA LEU A 110 -16.70 -13.87 -4.62
C LEU A 110 -16.39 -12.87 -3.50
N GLY A 111 -15.80 -13.32 -2.38
CA GLY A 111 -15.33 -12.46 -1.30
C GLY A 111 -16.13 -12.55 -0.01
N LEU A 112 -17.14 -13.43 0.09
CA LEU A 112 -17.79 -13.72 1.35
C LEU A 112 -16.79 -14.39 2.31
N LYS A 113 -16.78 -13.96 3.57
CA LYS A 113 -15.94 -14.61 4.59
C LYS A 113 -16.39 -16.06 4.78
N SER A 114 -15.44 -16.99 4.80
CA SER A 114 -15.71 -18.41 5.08
C SER A 114 -16.48 -18.55 6.40
N ALA A 115 -17.44 -19.47 6.46
CA ALA A 115 -18.19 -19.74 7.67
C ALA A 115 -17.27 -20.06 8.85
N LYS A 116 -17.66 -19.57 10.04
CA LYS A 116 -16.96 -19.90 11.28
C LYS A 116 -17.06 -21.41 11.48
N GLN A 117 -15.93 -22.03 11.83
CA GLN A 117 -15.92 -23.44 12.22
C GLN A 117 -16.86 -23.64 13.41
N GLU A 118 -17.65 -24.71 13.36
CA GLU A 118 -18.54 -25.09 14.47
C GLU A 118 -17.74 -25.19 15.77
N HIS A 119 -18.37 -24.76 16.87
CA HIS A 119 -17.76 -24.85 18.18
C HIS A 119 -17.65 -26.32 18.58
N ALA A 120 -16.43 -26.85 18.56
CA ALA A 120 -16.12 -28.19 19.02
C ALA A 120 -15.22 -28.13 20.26
N PRO A 121 -15.38 -29.06 21.22
CA PRO A 121 -14.47 -29.24 22.34
C PRO A 121 -13.02 -29.36 21.89
N ARG A 122 -12.10 -28.89 22.75
CA ARG A 122 -10.67 -28.77 22.43
C ARG A 122 -10.06 -30.12 22.00
N ASN A 123 -10.42 -31.22 22.66
CA ASN A 123 -9.89 -32.56 22.38
C ASN A 123 -10.29 -33.02 20.97
N ILE A 124 -11.59 -32.93 20.65
CA ILE A 124 -12.14 -33.27 19.33
C ILE A 124 -11.48 -32.43 18.23
N ARG A 125 -11.22 -31.15 18.49
CA ARG A 125 -10.52 -30.28 17.52
C ARG A 125 -9.09 -30.73 17.26
N TYR A 126 -8.37 -31.20 18.28
CA TYR A 126 -7.02 -31.72 18.11
C TYR A 126 -7.01 -33.06 17.39
N GLU A 127 -7.94 -33.95 17.70
CA GLU A 127 -8.08 -35.24 17.02
C GLU A 127 -8.40 -35.07 15.53
N LYS A 128 -9.39 -34.22 15.20
CA LYS A 128 -9.70 -33.86 13.80
C LYS A 128 -8.48 -33.30 13.08
N ARG A 129 -7.66 -32.50 13.76
CA ARG A 129 -6.42 -31.95 13.19
C ARG A 129 -5.38 -33.05 12.96
N LYS A 130 -5.10 -33.89 13.96
CA LYS A 130 -4.15 -35.00 13.85
C LYS A 130 -4.54 -35.97 12.73
N TYR A 131 -5.83 -36.28 12.61
CA TYR A 131 -6.35 -37.12 11.54
C TYR A 131 -6.05 -36.53 10.16
N LYS A 132 -6.31 -35.23 9.96
CA LYS A 132 -5.96 -34.52 8.71
C LYS A 132 -4.46 -34.49 8.44
N GLU A 133 -3.64 -34.26 9.47
CA GLU A 133 -2.18 -34.30 9.35
C GLU A 133 -1.70 -35.70 8.93
N GLY A 134 -2.31 -36.77 9.47
CA GLY A 134 -2.05 -38.16 9.07
C GLY A 134 -2.42 -38.48 7.62
N LEU A 135 -3.56 -37.96 7.14
CA LEU A 135 -3.94 -38.08 5.73
C LEU A 135 -2.94 -37.38 4.81
N VAL A 136 -2.50 -36.18 5.19
CA VAL A 136 -1.50 -35.42 4.42
C VAL A 136 -0.16 -36.14 4.41
N SER A 137 0.30 -36.68 5.54
CA SER A 137 1.55 -37.43 5.57
C SER A 137 1.49 -38.68 4.70
N LYS A 138 0.36 -39.38 4.67
CA LYS A 138 0.16 -40.55 3.78
C LYS A 138 0.17 -40.13 2.32
N ALA A 139 -0.59 -39.08 1.96
CA ALA A 139 -0.61 -38.57 0.59
C ALA A 139 0.76 -38.05 0.12
N ILE A 140 1.55 -37.43 1.02
CA ILE A 140 2.92 -37.01 0.71
C ILE A 140 3.85 -38.23 0.57
N GLN A 141 3.71 -39.26 1.40
CA GLN A 141 4.49 -40.49 1.27
C GLN A 141 4.18 -41.22 -0.03
N GLU A 142 2.91 -41.30 -0.42
CA GLU A 142 2.49 -41.83 -1.71
C GLU A 142 3.03 -40.98 -2.87
N ALA A 143 2.94 -39.66 -2.75
CA ALA A 143 3.51 -38.74 -3.74
C ALA A 143 5.03 -38.88 -3.88
N ASN A 144 5.74 -39.12 -2.77
CA ASN A 144 7.18 -39.37 -2.75
C ASN A 144 7.58 -40.71 -3.38
N ARG A 145 6.66 -41.68 -3.47
CA ARG A 145 6.91 -42.91 -4.24
C ARG A 145 6.87 -42.66 -5.75
N GLY A 146 6.29 -41.55 -6.19
CA GLY A 146 6.38 -41.04 -7.56
C GLY A 146 7.35 -39.88 -7.74
N LEU A 147 7.40 -39.31 -8.94
CA LEU A 147 8.20 -38.13 -9.30
C LEU A 147 7.41 -36.82 -9.12
N LEU A 148 6.63 -36.70 -8.03
CA LEU A 148 5.87 -35.49 -7.76
C LEU A 148 6.78 -34.37 -7.22
N THR A 149 6.67 -33.19 -7.82
CA THR A 149 7.42 -32.00 -7.41
C THR A 149 6.96 -31.50 -6.04
N ASP A 150 7.82 -30.75 -5.36
CA ASP A 150 7.50 -30.22 -4.02
C ASP A 150 6.30 -29.26 -4.04
N ASN A 151 6.03 -28.61 -5.18
CA ASN A 151 4.83 -27.78 -5.35
C ASN A 151 3.55 -28.59 -5.19
N VAL A 152 3.48 -29.77 -5.81
CA VAL A 152 2.28 -30.62 -5.71
C VAL A 152 2.08 -31.13 -4.28
N LYS A 153 3.17 -31.46 -3.58
CA LYS A 153 3.12 -31.83 -2.15
C LYS A 153 2.58 -30.67 -1.30
N MET A 154 2.97 -29.43 -1.62
CA MET A 154 2.47 -28.24 -0.95
C MET A 154 0.99 -27.97 -1.25
N GLU A 155 0.53 -28.22 -2.47
CA GLU A 155 -0.89 -28.15 -2.83
C GLU A 155 -1.73 -29.17 -2.07
N ILE A 156 -1.29 -30.44 -2.01
CA ILE A 156 -1.94 -31.50 -1.22
C ILE A 156 -2.07 -31.05 0.24
N LYS A 157 -0.98 -30.52 0.82
CA LYS A 157 -0.97 -30.01 2.18
C LYS A 157 -1.97 -28.86 2.37
N ASN A 158 -1.99 -27.89 1.45
CA ASN A 158 -2.87 -26.73 1.54
C ASN A 158 -4.35 -27.10 1.41
N ASN A 159 -4.68 -28.04 0.52
CA ASN A 159 -6.06 -28.49 0.30
C ASN A 159 -6.64 -29.19 1.54
N LEU A 160 -5.85 -30.03 2.23
CA LEU A 160 -6.32 -30.81 3.38
C LEU A 160 -6.26 -30.03 4.72
N LEU A 161 -5.19 -29.25 4.95
CA LEU A 161 -4.96 -28.54 6.22
C LEU A 161 -5.47 -27.09 6.21
N GLY A 162 -5.74 -26.55 5.02
CA GLY A 162 -6.06 -25.14 4.81
C GLY A 162 -4.81 -24.26 4.85
N THR A 163 -4.90 -23.10 4.20
CA THR A 163 -3.83 -22.10 4.10
C THR A 163 -3.71 -21.25 5.37
N LYS A 164 -3.42 -21.88 6.51
CA LYS A 164 -3.03 -21.13 7.71
C LYS A 164 -1.57 -20.74 7.60
N LYS A 165 -1.31 -19.59 6.98
CA LYS A 165 0.01 -18.95 7.10
C LYS A 165 0.27 -18.73 8.60
N PRO A 166 1.33 -19.33 9.18
CA PRO A 166 1.69 -19.00 10.55
C PRO A 166 1.89 -17.49 10.58
N LYS A 167 1.22 -16.79 11.50
CA LYS A 167 1.55 -15.39 11.74
C LYS A 167 3.03 -15.38 12.07
N GLN A 168 3.86 -14.80 11.19
CA GLN A 168 5.28 -14.61 11.45
C GLN A 168 5.36 -13.73 12.70
N LYS A 169 5.48 -14.37 13.86
CA LYS A 169 5.77 -13.65 15.08
C LYS A 169 7.17 -13.11 14.87
N ARG A 170 7.32 -11.79 14.93
CA ARG A 170 8.64 -11.18 14.96
C ARG A 170 9.39 -11.86 16.10
N GLU A 171 10.55 -12.43 15.78
CA GLU A 171 11.42 -13.01 16.80
C GLU A 171 11.69 -11.94 17.86
N LEU A 172 11.51 -12.30 19.13
CA LEU A 172 11.81 -11.41 20.22
C LEU A 172 13.32 -11.21 20.23
N ARG A 173 13.78 -9.98 19.94
CA ARG A 173 15.20 -9.63 19.80
C ARG A 173 15.99 -9.61 21.13
N GLY A 174 15.54 -10.37 22.13
CA GLY A 174 16.11 -10.40 23.47
C GLY A 174 16.16 -9.04 24.16
N LEU A 175 16.91 -8.96 25.26
CA LEU A 175 17.24 -7.70 25.92
C LEU A 175 18.33 -6.98 25.11
N LYS A 176 18.09 -5.72 24.76
CA LYS A 176 19.03 -4.92 23.98
C LYS A 176 20.11 -4.35 24.90
N ALA A 177 21.38 -4.51 24.54
CA ALA A 177 22.49 -3.82 25.21
C ALA A 177 22.37 -2.29 25.07
N SER A 178 22.76 -1.55 26.11
CA SER A 178 22.62 -0.09 26.19
C SER A 178 23.73 0.70 25.50
N ILE A 179 24.91 0.10 25.27
CA ILE A 179 26.09 0.74 24.69
C ILE A 179 26.65 -0.08 23.53
N GLY A 180 27.04 0.59 22.44
CA GLY A 180 27.71 -0.04 21.30
C GLY A 180 26.85 -0.97 20.44
N ARG A 181 27.47 -1.53 19.40
CA ARG A 181 26.88 -2.56 18.54
C ARG A 181 27.63 -3.87 18.74
N TYR A 182 26.90 -4.90 19.18
CA TYR A 182 27.42 -6.26 19.28
C TYR A 182 27.23 -7.00 17.96
N ARG A 183 28.33 -7.49 17.37
CA ARG A 183 28.30 -8.32 16.17
C ARG A 183 29.41 -9.36 16.27
N SER A 184 29.06 -10.63 16.08
CA SER A 184 30.03 -11.73 16.00
C SER A 184 31.01 -11.83 17.19
N GLY A 185 30.53 -11.71 18.43
CA GLY A 185 31.39 -11.83 19.61
C GLY A 185 32.10 -10.55 20.04
N ALA A 186 32.09 -9.50 19.22
CA ALA A 186 32.78 -8.24 19.49
C ALA A 186 31.78 -7.09 19.71
N ILE A 187 32.09 -6.20 20.67
CA ILE A 187 31.39 -4.94 20.88
C ILE A 187 32.16 -3.84 20.13
N THR A 188 31.49 -3.20 19.18
CA THR A 188 32.02 -2.02 18.51
C THR A 188 31.47 -0.77 19.20
N LEU A 189 32.39 0.06 19.72
CA LEU A 189 32.10 1.32 20.37
C LEU A 189 32.46 2.47 19.45
N THR A 190 31.61 3.48 19.38
CA THR A 190 31.91 4.73 18.67
C THR A 190 32.71 5.67 19.57
N GLN A 191 33.57 6.51 19.00
CA GLN A 191 34.33 7.49 19.77
C GLN A 191 33.42 8.40 20.62
N SER A 192 32.24 8.76 20.09
CA SER A 192 31.24 9.54 20.82
C SER A 192 30.69 8.84 22.06
N GLU A 193 30.56 7.52 22.04
CA GLU A 193 30.11 6.73 23.21
C GLU A 193 31.21 6.67 24.26
N ILE A 194 32.46 6.48 23.83
CA ILE A 194 33.64 6.50 24.70
C ILE A 194 33.76 7.86 25.38
N ASP A 195 33.70 8.94 24.60
CA ASP A 195 33.77 10.31 25.12
C ASP A 195 32.62 10.62 26.07
N ARG A 196 31.41 10.12 25.81
CA ARG A 196 30.24 10.33 26.69
C ARG A 196 30.45 9.67 28.05
N VAL A 197 30.93 8.43 28.09
CA VAL A 197 31.21 7.71 29.35
C VAL A 197 32.37 8.38 30.09
N ASN A 198 33.41 8.79 29.38
CA ASN A 198 34.56 9.48 29.97
C ASN A 198 34.17 10.87 30.53
N LYS A 199 33.30 11.60 29.83
CA LYS A 199 32.78 12.90 30.30
C LYS A 199 31.79 12.76 31.45
N SER A 200 30.98 11.69 31.49
CA SER A 200 30.07 11.45 32.61
C SER A 200 30.79 11.09 33.91
N ASN A 201 32.01 10.56 33.82
CA ASN A 201 32.86 10.26 34.98
C ASN A 201 33.76 11.44 35.41
N ALA A 202 33.74 12.56 34.68
CA ALA A 202 34.38 13.77 35.16
C ALA A 202 33.56 14.32 36.35
N PRO A 203 34.18 14.65 37.50
CA PRO A 203 33.45 15.23 38.62
C PRO A 203 32.76 16.48 38.11
N SER A 204 31.43 16.53 38.28
CA SER A 204 30.64 17.68 37.85
C SER A 204 31.29 18.92 38.45
N ARG A 205 31.86 19.80 37.61
CA ARG A 205 32.16 21.16 38.02
C ARG A 205 30.84 21.72 38.52
N THR A 206 30.72 21.87 39.83
CA THR A 206 29.60 22.50 40.48
C THR A 206 29.39 23.84 39.81
N PHE A 207 28.34 23.93 38.99
CA PHE A 207 27.95 25.18 38.39
C PHE A 207 27.41 26.03 39.55
N ASN A 208 28.23 26.95 40.04
CA ASN A 208 27.85 27.89 41.09
C ASN A 208 26.73 28.79 40.56
N PHE A 209 25.49 28.32 40.68
CA PHE A 209 24.31 29.12 40.47
C PHE A 209 24.21 30.11 41.62
N LYS A 210 24.74 31.33 41.45
CA LYS A 210 24.50 32.42 42.39
C LYS A 210 23.01 32.77 42.32
N PRO A 211 22.21 32.57 43.39
CA PRO A 211 20.83 33.02 43.38
C PRO A 211 20.81 34.55 43.38
N ASN A 212 20.16 35.12 42.36
CA ASN A 212 19.97 36.56 42.23
C ASN A 212 19.06 37.05 43.36
N LYS A 213 19.67 37.50 44.47
CA LYS A 213 18.95 38.08 45.61
C LYS A 213 18.47 39.48 45.23
N ARG A 214 17.15 39.62 45.16
CA ARG A 214 16.38 40.85 45.42
C ARG A 214 16.47 41.94 44.34
N ARG A 215 15.44 41.99 43.50
CA ARG A 215 14.65 43.22 43.34
C ARG A 215 13.31 43.03 44.05
N ARG A 216 13.30 43.38 45.33
CA ARG A 216 12.09 43.82 46.04
C ARG A 216 12.18 45.33 46.13
N LYS A 217 11.33 46.02 45.37
CA LYS A 217 10.51 47.16 45.76
C LYS A 217 9.57 47.43 44.60
#